data_AF-A0AA95GEM5-F1
#
_entry.id   AF-A0AA95GEM5-F1
#
_cell.length_a   1.000
_cell.length_b   1.000
_cell.length_c   1.000
_cell.angle_alpha   90.00
_cell.angle_beta   90.00
_cell.angle_gamma   90.00
#
_symmetry.space_group_name_H-M   'P 1'
#
loop_
_entity.id
_entity.type
_entity.pdbx_description
1 polymer ?
#
loop_
_entity_poly.entity_id
_entity_poly.type
_entity_poly.pdbx_seq_one_letter_code
_entity_poly.pdbx_strand_id
1 'polypeptide(L)'
;MKKIILIFVINFFTISNVFSKNLLVCEYDELYKTGCHIEEFIIGENLKYQMDFSTNYKFDCEGHDFQVGISTEFGFYPMQRSTKIQKILSTFQARAALKVLNPDKLYAKILNKNCELTILQSEQTPSLQTITMWNDDAKNMIKTLRTFSESFQLAKNLLEINNWDKNKLSLFYDQIKKISNLYPQNLQLKLLLSSIESVLQNRPELIQVDQATKENLINYYKNKILEIINEANKLIEIVDYWKIKLDADLKIIIDELKLKINNSLEKL
;
A
#
# COMPACT_ATOMS: atom_id res chain seq x y z
N MET A 1 -7.48 -30.53 -15.12
CA MET A 1 -7.33 -29.82 -13.82
C MET A 1 -8.16 -28.54 -13.87
N LYS A 2 -9.29 -28.49 -13.16
CA LYS A 2 -10.14 -27.29 -13.07
C LYS A 2 -9.53 -26.34 -12.03
N LYS A 3 -9.10 -25.14 -12.45
CA LYS A 3 -8.70 -24.06 -11.53
C LYS A 3 -9.97 -23.56 -10.84
N ILE A 4 -10.09 -23.83 -9.54
CA ILE A 4 -11.09 -23.23 -8.68
C ILE A 4 -10.63 -21.79 -8.43
N ILE A 5 -11.31 -20.83 -9.04
CA ILE A 5 -11.19 -19.42 -8.66
C ILE A 5 -11.99 -19.28 -7.37
N LEU A 6 -11.29 -19.31 -6.23
CA LEU A 6 -11.87 -18.92 -4.94
C LEU A 6 -12.07 -17.40 -5.00
N ILE A 7 -13.29 -16.96 -5.30
CA ILE A 7 -13.71 -15.59 -5.08
C ILE A 7 -13.92 -15.48 -3.56
N PHE A 8 -12.89 -15.04 -2.84
CA PHE A 8 -13.10 -14.56 -1.48
C PHE A 8 -14.05 -13.38 -1.55
N VAL A 9 -15.25 -13.55 -1.01
CA VAL A 9 -16.19 -12.45 -0.79
C VAL A 9 -15.61 -11.62 0.35
N ILE A 10 -14.70 -10.70 0.02
CA ILE A 10 -14.12 -9.77 0.98
C ILE A 10 -15.18 -8.70 1.23
N ASN A 11 -15.74 -8.68 2.44
CA ASN A 11 -16.65 -7.63 2.89
C ASN A 11 -15.85 -6.35 3.16
N PHE A 12 -15.64 -5.56 2.11
CA PHE A 12 -15.08 -4.22 2.26
C PHE A 12 -16.07 -3.29 2.97
N PHE A 13 -15.56 -2.33 3.73
CA PHE A 13 -16.39 -1.16 4.04
C PHE A 13 -16.69 -0.43 2.72
N THR A 14 -17.94 -0.02 2.52
CA THR A 14 -18.35 0.79 1.39
C THR A 14 -18.70 2.17 1.89
N ILE A 15 -18.16 3.21 1.23
CA ILE A 15 -18.65 4.57 1.44
C ILE A 15 -19.83 4.74 0.49
N SER A 16 -21.01 5.02 1.03
CA SER A 16 -22.23 5.22 0.23
C SER A 16 -22.70 6.65 0.33
N ASN A 17 -22.94 7.27 -0.81
CA ASN A 17 -23.61 8.55 -0.91
C ASN A 17 -24.96 8.34 -1.59
N VAL A 18 -26.02 8.81 -0.95
CA VAL A 18 -27.38 8.79 -1.50
C VAL A 18 -27.62 10.08 -2.25
N PHE A 19 -28.06 9.95 -3.49
CA PHE A 19 -28.46 11.07 -4.32
C PHE A 19 -29.91 10.79 -4.74
N SER A 20 -30.78 11.78 -4.76
CA SER A 20 -32.15 11.60 -5.28
C SER A 20 -32.58 12.87 -5.97
N LYS A 21 -31.97 13.12 -7.12
CA LYS A 21 -32.31 14.24 -7.98
C LYS A 21 -32.34 13.76 -9.42
N ASN A 22 -33.43 14.09 -10.13
CA ASN A 22 -33.46 13.97 -11.58
C ASN A 22 -32.47 14.98 -12.17
N LEU A 23 -31.48 14.48 -12.89
CA LEU A 23 -30.42 15.26 -13.51
C LEU A 23 -30.79 15.72 -14.92
N LEU A 24 -31.85 15.17 -15.52
CA LEU A 24 -32.35 15.64 -16.81
C LEU A 24 -33.33 16.80 -16.59
N VAL A 25 -32.95 17.98 -17.04
CA VAL A 25 -33.75 19.20 -16.95
C VAL A 25 -34.18 19.62 -18.35
N CYS A 26 -35.49 19.76 -18.54
CA CYS A 26 -36.11 20.15 -19.80
C CYS A 26 -36.81 21.50 -19.66
N GLU A 27 -36.50 22.43 -20.56
CA GLU A 27 -37.17 23.72 -20.69
C GLU A 27 -38.29 23.60 -21.74
N TYR A 28 -39.49 24.07 -21.39
CA TYR A 28 -40.67 24.00 -22.27
C TYR A 28 -41.07 25.41 -22.70
N ASP A 29 -41.06 25.66 -24.02
CA ASP A 29 -41.64 26.86 -24.62
C ASP A 29 -43.01 26.55 -25.25
N GLU A 30 -43.97 27.47 -25.13
CA GLU A 30 -45.40 27.30 -25.44
C GLU A 30 -45.69 26.97 -26.92
N LEU A 31 -44.71 27.12 -27.82
CA LEU A 31 -44.85 27.04 -29.28
C LEU A 31 -44.03 25.93 -29.98
N TYR A 32 -43.48 24.96 -29.24
CA TYR A 32 -42.57 23.88 -29.70
C TYR A 32 -41.09 24.27 -29.84
N LYS A 33 -40.30 23.90 -28.82
CA LYS A 33 -38.99 23.23 -28.90
C LYS A 33 -38.51 22.99 -27.46
N THR A 34 -38.51 21.75 -27.00
CA THR A 34 -37.89 21.38 -25.72
C THR A 34 -36.38 21.28 -25.90
N GLY A 35 -35.63 22.18 -25.26
CA GLY A 35 -34.22 21.97 -24.99
C GLY A 35 -34.10 21.24 -23.67
N CYS A 36 -33.44 20.08 -23.66
CA CYS A 36 -33.08 19.43 -22.40
C CYS A 36 -31.56 19.39 -22.25
N HIS A 37 -31.11 19.55 -21.03
CA HIS A 37 -29.72 19.36 -20.66
C HIS A 37 -29.64 18.43 -19.46
N ILE A 38 -28.46 17.86 -19.28
CA ILE A 38 -28.16 17.09 -18.08
C ILE A 38 -27.34 17.99 -17.17
N GLU A 39 -27.83 18.20 -15.95
CA GLU A 39 -27.09 18.92 -14.93
C GLU A 39 -25.75 18.22 -14.68
N GLU A 40 -24.71 19.02 -14.45
CA GLU A 40 -23.40 18.50 -14.11
C GLU A 40 -23.49 17.70 -12.81
N PHE A 41 -23.00 16.47 -12.85
CA PHE A 41 -22.93 15.59 -11.69
C PHE A 41 -21.53 14.98 -11.61
N ILE A 42 -20.83 15.29 -10.52
CA ILE A 42 -19.48 14.78 -10.25
C ILE A 42 -19.61 13.67 -9.20
N ILE A 43 -19.24 12.46 -9.59
CA ILE A 43 -19.25 11.28 -8.70
C ILE A 43 -18.10 11.37 -7.70
N GLY A 44 -16.95 11.85 -8.16
CA GLY A 44 -15.78 12.11 -7.34
C GLY A 44 -14.66 12.74 -8.15
N GLU A 45 -13.74 13.39 -7.44
CA GLU A 45 -12.58 14.05 -8.02
C GLU A 45 -11.40 14.04 -7.05
N ASN A 46 -10.18 14.13 -7.60
CA ASN A 46 -8.91 14.27 -6.89
C ASN A 46 -8.70 13.24 -5.77
N LEU A 47 -9.03 11.98 -6.05
CA LEU A 47 -8.84 10.90 -5.08
C LEU A 47 -7.35 10.59 -4.94
N LYS A 48 -6.92 10.34 -3.69
CA LYS A 48 -5.55 9.94 -3.39
C LYS A 48 -5.16 8.62 -4.05
N TYR A 49 -6.12 7.73 -4.24
CA TYR A 49 -5.96 6.40 -4.82
C TYR A 49 -6.99 6.16 -5.89
N GLN A 50 -6.73 5.19 -6.77
CA GLN A 50 -7.74 4.73 -7.73
C GLN A 50 -8.80 3.90 -6.99
N MET A 51 -10.06 4.17 -7.30
CA MET A 51 -11.20 3.58 -6.60
C MET A 51 -12.21 3.05 -7.61
N ASP A 52 -12.87 1.97 -7.25
CA ASP A 52 -13.99 1.40 -7.98
C ASP A 52 -15.29 1.96 -7.40
N PHE A 53 -16.15 2.45 -8.28
CA PHE A 53 -17.46 3.00 -7.92
C PHE A 53 -18.57 2.16 -8.52
N SER A 54 -19.54 1.85 -7.68
CA SER A 54 -20.80 1.20 -8.03
C SER A 54 -21.93 2.22 -7.92
N THR A 55 -22.38 2.74 -9.05
CA THR A 55 -23.45 3.75 -9.08
C THR A 55 -24.77 3.11 -9.49
N ASN A 56 -25.76 3.17 -8.60
CA ASN A 56 -27.14 2.79 -8.86
C ASN A 56 -27.89 3.99 -9.44
N TYR A 57 -28.60 3.79 -10.53
CA TYR A 57 -29.33 4.85 -11.25
C TYR A 57 -30.60 4.30 -11.88
N LYS A 58 -31.52 5.21 -12.21
CA LYS A 58 -32.69 4.95 -13.05
C LYS A 58 -32.59 5.87 -14.27
N PHE A 59 -32.68 5.30 -15.47
CA PHE A 59 -32.59 6.05 -16.72
C PHE A 59 -33.76 5.69 -17.63
N ASP A 60 -34.89 6.34 -17.39
CA ASP A 60 -36.18 6.05 -18.00
C ASP A 60 -36.40 6.97 -19.21
N CYS A 61 -35.68 6.73 -20.31
CA CYS A 61 -35.73 7.57 -21.51
C CYS A 61 -35.76 6.74 -22.80
N GLU A 62 -36.56 5.67 -22.82
CA GLU A 62 -36.68 4.80 -24.00
C GLU A 62 -37.15 5.56 -25.26
N GLY A 63 -36.65 5.15 -26.43
CA GLY A 63 -36.98 5.78 -27.71
C GLY A 63 -36.13 7.00 -28.10
N HIS A 64 -35.18 7.41 -27.25
CA HIS A 64 -34.29 8.54 -27.52
C HIS A 64 -32.84 8.11 -27.87
N ASP A 65 -32.14 8.91 -28.69
CA ASP A 65 -30.84 8.57 -29.31
C ASP A 65 -29.63 9.27 -28.64
N PHE A 66 -29.80 9.91 -27.48
CA PHE A 66 -28.68 10.53 -26.77
C PHE A 66 -28.05 9.57 -25.76
N GLN A 67 -26.73 9.41 -25.80
CA GLN A 67 -26.03 8.49 -24.89
C GLN A 67 -25.49 9.24 -23.69
N VAL A 68 -25.80 8.75 -22.49
CA VAL A 68 -25.33 9.26 -21.21
C VAL A 68 -24.47 8.19 -20.54
N GLY A 69 -23.48 8.62 -19.79
CA GLY A 69 -22.60 7.72 -19.08
C GLY A 69 -21.63 8.47 -18.18
N ILE A 70 -20.83 7.71 -17.46
CA ILE A 70 -19.78 8.24 -16.60
C ILE A 70 -18.52 8.38 -17.44
N SER A 71 -17.98 9.59 -17.56
CA SER A 71 -16.69 9.82 -18.18
C SER A 71 -15.63 9.89 -17.09
N THR A 72 -14.55 9.12 -17.27
CA THR A 72 -13.36 9.13 -16.42
C THR A 72 -12.11 9.30 -17.27
N GLU A 73 -10.94 9.38 -16.65
CA GLU A 73 -9.64 9.33 -17.34
C GLU A 73 -9.37 8.00 -18.04
N PHE A 74 -10.07 6.92 -17.66
CA PHE A 74 -9.92 5.58 -18.24
C PHE A 74 -10.91 5.31 -19.39
N GLY A 75 -11.91 6.17 -19.57
CA GLY A 75 -12.85 6.06 -20.68
C GLY A 75 -14.27 6.49 -20.32
N PHE A 76 -15.22 6.06 -21.16
CA PHE A 76 -16.63 6.35 -21.00
C PHE A 76 -17.41 5.06 -20.70
N TYR A 77 -18.15 5.07 -19.59
CA TYR A 77 -18.97 3.96 -19.13
C TYR A 77 -20.44 4.29 -19.44
N PRO A 78 -21.05 3.67 -20.46
CA PRO A 78 -22.39 4.03 -20.88
C PRO A 78 -23.45 3.53 -19.91
N MET A 79 -24.42 4.40 -19.61
CA MET A 79 -25.63 4.02 -18.88
C MET A 79 -26.63 3.35 -19.81
N GLN A 80 -27.23 2.27 -19.32
CA GLN A 80 -28.29 1.55 -20.00
C GLN A 80 -29.64 2.19 -19.66
N ARG A 81 -30.47 2.40 -20.68
CA ARG A 81 -31.84 2.88 -20.48
C ARG A 81 -32.68 1.76 -19.89
N SER A 82 -33.38 2.07 -18.81
CA SER A 82 -34.31 1.16 -18.16
C SER A 82 -35.18 1.92 -17.16
N THR A 83 -36.45 1.50 -17.07
CA THR A 83 -37.37 1.89 -15.99
C THR A 83 -36.98 1.28 -14.65
N LYS A 84 -36.17 0.21 -14.65
CA LYS A 84 -35.64 -0.47 -13.46
C LYS A 84 -34.34 0.17 -12.99
N ILE A 85 -34.04 0.02 -11.70
CA ILE A 85 -32.74 0.41 -11.15
C ILE A 85 -31.65 -0.40 -11.84
N GLN A 86 -30.70 0.32 -12.45
CA GLN A 86 -29.51 -0.21 -13.07
C GLN A 86 -28.30 0.12 -12.20
N LYS A 87 -27.24 -0.67 -12.39
CA LYS A 87 -25.95 -0.47 -11.73
C LYS A 87 -24.86 -0.32 -12.78
N ILE A 88 -24.04 0.70 -12.64
CA ILE A 88 -22.86 0.92 -13.47
C ILE A 88 -21.61 0.86 -12.59
N LEU A 89 -20.60 0.16 -13.08
CA LEU A 89 -19.29 0.06 -12.47
C LEU A 89 -18.32 0.96 -13.24
N SER A 90 -17.66 1.87 -12.53
CA SER A 90 -16.68 2.78 -13.09
C SER A 90 -15.47 2.88 -12.17
N THR A 91 -14.27 2.91 -12.74
CA THR A 91 -13.02 3.04 -12.00
C THR A 91 -12.40 4.39 -12.31
N PHE A 92 -11.94 5.12 -11.29
CA PHE A 92 -11.25 6.41 -11.46
C PHE A 92 -10.44 6.82 -10.23
N GLN A 93 -9.52 7.75 -10.44
CA GLN A 93 -8.73 8.47 -9.45
C GLN A 93 -8.89 9.99 -9.61
N ALA A 94 -8.78 10.50 -10.83
CA ALA A 94 -8.70 11.94 -11.08
C ALA A 94 -10.08 12.61 -11.08
N ARG A 95 -11.00 12.17 -11.95
CA ARG A 95 -12.35 12.73 -12.00
C ARG A 95 -13.30 11.77 -12.69
N ALA A 96 -14.48 11.58 -12.09
CA ALA A 96 -15.61 10.98 -12.76
C ALA A 96 -16.80 11.93 -12.74
N ALA A 97 -17.31 12.22 -13.93
CA ALA A 97 -18.48 13.06 -14.09
C ALA A 97 -19.45 12.44 -15.09
N LEU A 98 -20.73 12.73 -14.90
CA LEU A 98 -21.75 12.41 -15.88
C LEU A 98 -21.50 13.21 -17.16
N LYS A 99 -21.57 12.52 -18.30
CA LYS A 99 -21.33 13.13 -19.61
C LYS A 99 -22.31 12.60 -20.64
N VAL A 100 -22.70 13.48 -21.54
CA VAL A 100 -23.48 13.16 -22.74
C VAL A 100 -22.52 13.11 -23.92
N LEU A 101 -22.46 12.00 -24.65
CA LEU A 101 -21.54 11.88 -25.79
C LEU A 101 -22.00 12.69 -27.01
N ASN A 102 -23.32 12.79 -27.22
CA ASN A 102 -23.91 13.49 -28.36
C ASN A 102 -24.91 14.54 -27.84
N PRO A 103 -24.44 15.66 -27.25
CA PRO A 103 -25.31 16.64 -26.62
C PRO A 103 -26.32 17.26 -27.59
N ASP A 104 -25.98 17.42 -28.87
CA ASP A 104 -26.88 17.95 -29.89
C ASP A 104 -28.15 17.10 -30.08
N LYS A 105 -28.07 15.80 -29.78
CA LYS A 105 -29.22 14.87 -29.84
C LYS A 105 -30.22 15.07 -28.69
N LEU A 106 -29.83 15.74 -27.60
CA LEU A 106 -30.77 16.15 -26.55
C LEU A 106 -31.69 17.28 -27.01
N TYR A 107 -31.22 18.13 -27.93
CA TYR A 107 -31.95 19.31 -28.42
C TYR A 107 -32.82 19.01 -29.66
N ALA A 108 -32.54 17.91 -30.37
CA ALA A 108 -33.11 17.66 -31.69
C ALA A 108 -34.52 17.02 -31.71
N LYS A 109 -35.03 16.52 -30.57
CA LYS A 109 -36.35 15.85 -30.49
C LYS A 109 -37.07 16.22 -29.20
N ILE A 110 -38.39 16.34 -29.27
CA ILE A 110 -39.24 16.46 -28.09
C ILE A 110 -39.01 15.22 -27.23
N LEU A 111 -38.30 15.39 -26.11
CA LEU A 111 -38.15 14.34 -25.12
C LEU A 111 -39.53 14.04 -24.55
N ASN A 112 -39.90 12.76 -24.47
CA ASN A 112 -41.18 12.38 -23.87
C ASN A 112 -41.25 12.96 -22.45
N LYS A 113 -42.44 13.40 -22.01
CA LYS A 113 -42.65 14.01 -20.69
C LYS A 113 -42.23 13.13 -19.49
N ASN A 114 -41.97 11.84 -19.74
CA ASN A 114 -41.59 10.87 -18.72
C ASN A 114 -40.08 10.53 -18.74
N CYS A 115 -39.26 11.27 -19.49
CA CYS A 115 -37.83 11.04 -19.56
C CYS A 115 -37.13 11.50 -18.27
N GLU A 116 -36.51 10.57 -17.54
CA GLU A 116 -35.86 10.82 -16.25
C GLU A 116 -34.47 10.17 -16.19
N LEU A 117 -33.48 10.89 -15.64
CA LEU A 117 -32.21 10.30 -15.24
C LEU A 117 -31.93 10.65 -13.79
N THR A 118 -32.04 9.67 -12.89
CA THR A 118 -31.82 9.87 -11.47
C THR A 118 -30.70 8.95 -11.00
N ILE A 119 -29.65 9.53 -10.41
CA ILE A 119 -28.64 8.79 -9.65
C ILE A 119 -29.20 8.58 -8.25
N LEU A 120 -29.24 7.33 -7.79
CA LEU A 120 -29.84 6.94 -6.51
C LEU A 120 -28.79 6.79 -5.41
N GLN A 121 -27.68 6.14 -5.74
CA GLN A 121 -26.64 5.83 -4.79
C GLN A 121 -25.33 5.62 -5.53
N SER A 122 -24.22 6.05 -4.94
CA SER A 122 -22.88 5.64 -5.39
C SER A 122 -22.11 5.06 -4.21
N GLU A 123 -21.58 3.86 -4.41
CA GLU A 123 -20.74 3.15 -3.44
C GLU A 123 -19.29 3.14 -3.93
N GLN A 124 -18.34 3.35 -3.02
CA GLN A 124 -16.92 3.42 -3.31
C GLN A 124 -16.14 2.33 -2.58
N THR A 125 -15.21 1.68 -3.28
CA THR A 125 -14.22 0.73 -2.74
C THR A 125 -12.85 0.91 -3.39
N PRO A 126 -11.73 0.53 -2.74
CA PRO A 126 -10.42 0.54 -3.37
C PRO A 126 -10.37 -0.37 -4.59
N SER A 127 -9.73 0.08 -5.67
CA SER A 127 -9.56 -0.74 -6.87
C SER A 127 -8.55 -1.88 -6.63
N LEU A 128 -8.59 -2.90 -7.48
CA LEU A 128 -7.59 -3.98 -7.45
C LEU A 128 -6.16 -3.44 -7.60
N GLN A 129 -5.96 -2.42 -8.43
CA GLN A 129 -4.66 -1.78 -8.63
C GLN A 129 -4.18 -1.10 -7.34
N THR A 130 -5.06 -0.36 -6.66
CA THR A 130 -4.75 0.26 -5.35
C THR A 130 -4.42 -0.82 -4.30
N ILE A 131 -5.18 -1.90 -4.22
CA ILE A 131 -4.91 -3.02 -3.29
C ILE A 131 -3.56 -3.67 -3.60
N THR A 132 -3.21 -3.82 -4.87
CA THR A 132 -1.92 -4.38 -5.31
C THR A 132 -0.78 -3.45 -4.88
N MET A 133 -0.93 -2.15 -5.11
CA MET A 133 0.05 -1.14 -4.71
C MET A 133 0.27 -1.15 -3.19
N TRP A 134 -0.79 -1.20 -2.38
CA TRP A 134 -0.66 -1.28 -0.92
C TRP A 134 0.07 -2.55 -0.45
N ASN A 135 -0.13 -3.67 -1.15
CA ASN A 135 0.61 -4.91 -0.87
C ASN A 135 2.09 -4.78 -1.22
N ASP A 136 2.42 -4.16 -2.34
CA ASP A 136 3.81 -3.95 -2.75
C ASP A 136 4.52 -2.94 -1.85
N ASP A 137 3.84 -1.88 -1.43
CA ASP A 137 4.31 -0.92 -0.43
C ASP A 137 4.61 -1.64 0.90
N ALA A 138 3.71 -2.49 1.38
CA ALA A 138 3.91 -3.27 2.60
C ALA A 138 5.15 -4.19 2.50
N LYS A 139 5.34 -4.89 1.38
CA LYS A 139 6.53 -5.74 1.15
C LYS A 139 7.82 -4.92 1.13
N ASN A 140 7.80 -3.76 0.47
CA ASN A 140 8.95 -2.85 0.41
C ASN A 140 9.27 -2.28 1.80
N MET A 141 8.27 -1.87 2.57
CA MET A 141 8.45 -1.43 3.96
C MET A 141 9.07 -2.52 4.83
N ILE A 142 8.61 -3.78 4.73
CA ILE A 142 9.22 -4.91 5.45
C ILE A 142 10.69 -5.07 5.08
N LYS A 143 11.01 -5.06 3.79
CA LYS A 143 12.40 -5.19 3.32
C LYS A 143 13.28 -4.07 3.88
N THR A 144 12.83 -2.83 3.78
CA THR A 144 13.56 -1.66 4.27
C THR A 144 13.72 -1.68 5.79
N LEU A 145 12.66 -2.05 6.53
CA LEU A 145 12.69 -2.23 7.98
C LEU A 145 13.71 -3.30 8.41
N ARG A 146 13.77 -4.43 7.71
CA ARG A 146 14.77 -5.49 7.97
C ARG A 146 16.18 -4.99 7.72
N THR A 147 16.43 -4.35 6.57
CA THR A 147 17.75 -3.79 6.24
C THR A 147 18.19 -2.75 7.28
N PHE A 148 17.33 -1.80 7.66
CA PHE A 148 17.71 -0.83 8.68
C PHE A 148 17.85 -1.43 10.06
N SER A 149 17.07 -2.46 10.42
CA SER A 149 17.28 -3.20 11.65
C SER A 149 18.63 -3.90 11.68
N GLU A 150 19.05 -4.54 10.58
CA GLU A 150 20.37 -5.16 10.46
C GLU A 150 21.48 -4.10 10.58
N SER A 151 21.37 -2.99 9.85
CA SER A 151 22.30 -1.86 9.94
C SER A 151 22.36 -1.24 11.34
N PHE A 152 21.23 -1.16 12.03
CA PHE A 152 21.17 -0.71 13.43
C PHE A 152 21.94 -1.66 14.36
N GLN A 153 21.77 -2.98 14.21
CA GLN A 153 22.54 -3.95 15.00
C GLN A 153 24.04 -3.88 14.68
N LEU A 154 24.41 -3.72 13.40
CA LEU A 154 25.80 -3.51 13.01
C LEU A 154 26.38 -2.23 13.63
N ALA A 155 25.63 -1.12 13.62
CA ALA A 155 26.02 0.12 14.26
C ALA A 155 26.20 -0.04 15.78
N LYS A 156 25.33 -0.82 16.45
CA LYS A 156 25.51 -1.18 17.86
C LYS A 156 26.79 -2.01 18.08
N ASN A 157 27.07 -2.97 17.21
CA ASN A 157 28.30 -3.76 17.30
C ASN A 157 29.56 -2.88 17.15
N LEU A 158 29.49 -1.72 16.47
CA LEU A 158 30.60 -0.76 16.42
C LEU A 158 30.88 -0.09 17.77
N LEU A 159 29.88 0.07 18.66
CA LEU A 159 30.15 0.49 20.04
C LEU A 159 30.93 -0.57 20.79
N GLU A 160 30.57 -1.84 20.58
CA GLU A 160 31.16 -2.98 21.26
C GLU A 160 32.46 -3.49 20.60
N ILE A 161 32.86 -2.97 19.45
CA ILE A 161 33.98 -3.51 18.65
C ILE A 161 35.32 -3.51 19.39
N ASN A 162 35.50 -2.56 20.33
CA ASN A 162 36.68 -2.47 21.19
C ASN A 162 36.54 -3.34 22.46
N ASN A 163 35.31 -3.68 22.86
CA ASN A 163 34.95 -4.56 23.98
C ASN A 163 34.84 -6.04 23.56
N TRP A 164 34.94 -6.37 22.27
CA TRP A 164 35.07 -7.75 21.80
C TRP A 164 36.41 -8.29 22.27
N ASP A 165 36.33 -9.01 23.39
CA ASP A 165 37.48 -9.28 24.23
C ASP A 165 38.33 -10.45 23.69
N LYS A 166 39.65 -10.29 23.88
CA LYS A 166 40.70 -11.31 23.72
C LYS A 166 40.31 -12.62 24.41
N ASN A 167 39.47 -12.55 25.45
CA ASN A 167 38.96 -13.67 26.23
C ASN A 167 38.16 -14.71 25.41
N LYS A 168 37.29 -14.33 24.46
CA LYS A 168 36.55 -15.31 23.64
C LYS A 168 37.47 -16.02 22.63
N LEU A 169 38.39 -15.27 22.02
CA LEU A 169 39.41 -15.83 21.12
C LEU A 169 40.41 -16.71 21.88
N SER A 170 40.78 -16.34 23.11
CA SER A 170 41.66 -17.14 23.99
C SER A 170 40.99 -18.44 24.42
N LEU A 171 39.71 -18.41 24.81
CA LEU A 171 38.95 -19.62 25.15
C LEU A 171 38.82 -20.57 23.94
N PHE A 172 38.61 -20.01 22.74
CA PHE A 172 38.57 -20.79 21.51
C PHE A 172 39.95 -21.35 21.13
N TYR A 173 41.01 -20.57 21.27
CA TYR A 173 42.40 -21.02 21.12
C TYR A 173 42.72 -22.19 22.05
N ASP A 174 42.37 -22.11 23.33
CA ASP A 174 42.64 -23.16 24.31
C ASP A 174 41.90 -24.47 24.00
N GLN A 175 40.67 -24.37 23.48
CA GLN A 175 39.90 -25.55 23.05
C GLN A 175 40.51 -26.20 21.80
N ILE A 176 40.89 -25.42 20.79
CA ILE A 176 41.52 -25.93 19.57
C ILE A 176 42.92 -26.49 19.86
N LYS A 177 43.68 -25.89 20.78
CA LYS A 177 44.99 -26.39 21.22
C LYS A 177 44.88 -27.76 21.87
N LYS A 178 43.88 -27.95 22.75
CA LYS A 178 43.60 -29.27 23.37
C LYS A 178 43.28 -30.33 22.31
N ILE A 179 42.44 -30.01 21.33
CA ILE A 179 42.05 -30.95 20.26
C ILE A 179 43.25 -31.23 19.31
N SER A 180 44.05 -30.22 18.97
CA SER A 180 45.24 -30.39 18.14
C SER A 180 46.30 -31.28 18.80
N ASN A 181 46.47 -31.20 20.12
CA ASN A 181 47.36 -32.09 20.88
C ASN A 181 46.89 -33.55 20.87
N LEU A 182 45.57 -33.79 20.84
CA LEU A 182 45.00 -35.14 20.72
C LEU A 182 45.15 -35.73 19.31
N TYR A 183 45.21 -34.87 18.28
CA TYR A 183 45.34 -35.27 16.88
C TYR A 183 46.51 -34.56 16.19
N PRO A 184 47.77 -34.87 16.57
CA PRO A 184 48.95 -34.09 16.19
C PRO A 184 49.32 -34.16 14.70
N GLN A 185 48.77 -35.10 13.94
CA GLN A 185 49.01 -35.26 12.50
C GLN A 185 47.99 -34.51 11.63
N ASN A 186 46.95 -33.92 12.22
CA ASN A 186 45.93 -33.16 11.48
C ASN A 186 46.46 -31.75 11.15
N LEU A 187 46.92 -31.59 9.90
CA LEU A 187 47.49 -30.34 9.38
C LEU A 187 46.49 -29.17 9.41
N GLN A 188 45.21 -29.43 9.22
CA GLN A 188 44.14 -28.42 9.21
C GLN A 188 43.96 -27.80 10.61
N LEU A 189 44.04 -28.60 11.67
CA LEU A 189 43.97 -28.11 13.06
C LEU A 189 45.19 -27.27 13.44
N LYS A 190 46.38 -27.63 12.96
CA LYS A 190 47.61 -26.84 13.19
C LYS A 190 47.55 -25.47 12.50
N LEU A 191 47.07 -25.43 11.26
CA LEU A 191 46.88 -24.19 10.51
C LEU A 191 45.81 -23.29 11.16
N LEU A 192 44.73 -23.87 11.67
CA LEU A 192 43.71 -23.14 12.42
C LEU A 192 44.30 -22.54 13.71
N LEU A 193 45.08 -23.32 14.47
CA LEU A 193 45.72 -22.86 15.70
C LEU A 193 46.69 -21.70 15.43
N SER A 194 47.56 -21.80 14.43
CA SER A 194 48.52 -20.74 14.06
C SER A 194 47.83 -19.48 13.57
N SER A 195 46.69 -19.61 12.89
CA SER A 195 45.89 -18.48 12.43
C SER A 195 45.24 -17.73 13.59
N ILE A 196 44.68 -18.47 14.56
CA ILE A 196 44.12 -17.89 15.79
C ILE A 196 45.21 -17.21 16.63
N GLU A 197 46.38 -17.84 16.73
CA GLU A 197 47.55 -17.28 17.43
C GLU A 197 48.07 -15.98 16.78
N SER A 198 48.14 -15.95 15.44
CA SER A 198 48.51 -14.75 14.69
C SER A 198 47.49 -13.62 14.87
N VAL A 199 46.18 -13.93 14.88
CA VAL A 199 45.12 -12.94 15.14
C VAL A 199 45.17 -12.41 16.59
N LEU A 200 45.54 -13.27 17.55
CA LEU A 200 45.77 -12.85 18.95
C LEU A 200 47.01 -11.95 19.11
N GLN A 201 48.03 -12.12 18.27
CA GLN A 201 49.29 -11.35 18.30
C GLN A 201 49.23 -10.06 17.47
N ASN A 202 48.58 -10.10 16.31
CA ASN A 202 48.54 -9.03 15.31
C ASN A 202 47.09 -8.55 15.09
N ARG A 203 46.45 -8.06 16.16
CA ARG A 203 45.13 -7.44 16.03
C ARG A 203 45.25 -6.29 15.01
N PRO A 204 44.39 -6.19 13.99
CA PRO A 204 44.35 -5.00 13.14
C PRO A 204 44.20 -3.77 14.04
N GLU A 205 44.84 -2.64 13.65
CA GLU A 205 44.77 -1.38 14.39
C GLU A 205 43.35 -1.13 14.89
N LEU A 206 43.21 -0.76 16.17
CA LEU A 206 41.92 -0.40 16.75
C LEU A 206 41.22 0.53 15.77
N ILE A 207 40.04 0.13 15.29
CA ILE A 207 39.24 1.02 14.44
C ILE A 207 38.79 2.16 15.36
N GLN A 208 39.54 3.26 15.33
CA GLN A 208 39.23 4.48 16.04
C GLN A 208 38.17 5.25 15.27
N VAL A 209 36.95 4.70 15.26
CA VAL A 209 35.78 5.55 14.99
C VAL A 209 35.51 6.31 16.28
N ASP A 210 35.39 7.63 16.20
CA ASP A 210 35.07 8.44 17.37
C ASP A 210 33.68 8.06 17.92
N GLN A 211 33.51 8.19 19.23
CA GLN A 211 32.29 7.77 19.92
C GLN A 211 31.05 8.53 19.41
N ALA A 212 31.20 9.81 19.06
CA ALA A 212 30.11 10.62 18.55
C ALA A 212 29.61 10.10 17.19
N THR A 213 30.51 9.68 16.29
CA THR A 213 30.15 9.08 15.00
C THR A 213 29.41 7.75 15.19
N LYS A 214 29.81 6.93 16.17
CA LYS A 214 29.11 5.67 16.48
C LYS A 214 27.69 5.91 17.00
N GLU A 215 27.54 6.83 17.95
CA GLU A 215 26.24 7.22 18.50
C GLU A 215 25.34 7.87 17.46
N ASN A 216 25.91 8.71 16.59
CA ASN A 216 25.21 9.32 15.46
C ASN A 216 24.67 8.27 14.48
N LEU A 217 25.45 7.24 14.15
CA LEU A 217 25.00 6.15 13.27
C LEU A 217 23.85 5.35 13.90
N ILE A 218 23.92 5.05 15.19
CA ILE A 218 22.86 4.35 15.92
C ILE A 218 21.58 5.18 15.93
N ASN A 219 21.68 6.47 16.27
CA ASN A 219 20.55 7.39 16.29
C ASN A 219 19.96 7.57 14.89
N TYR A 220 20.80 7.67 13.86
CA TYR A 220 20.37 7.75 12.47
C TYR A 220 19.52 6.55 12.07
N TYR A 221 20.03 5.32 12.26
CA TYR A 221 19.28 4.11 11.88
C TYR A 221 18.03 3.91 12.76
N LYS A 222 18.10 4.23 14.05
CA LYS A 222 16.93 4.23 14.94
C LYS A 222 15.84 5.14 14.42
N ASN A 223 16.18 6.39 14.09
CA ASN A 223 15.22 7.36 13.58
C ASN A 223 14.64 6.90 12.23
N LYS A 224 15.45 6.34 11.34
CA LYS A 224 14.95 5.77 10.07
C LYS A 224 13.98 4.61 10.27
N ILE A 225 14.24 3.71 11.23
CA ILE A 225 13.29 2.64 11.57
C ILE A 225 11.98 3.23 12.10
N LEU A 226 12.04 4.23 12.98
CA LEU A 226 10.85 4.87 13.54
C LEU A 226 10.02 5.63 12.49
N GLU A 227 10.69 6.34 11.56
CA GLU A 227 10.05 6.99 10.42
C GLU A 227 9.25 5.98 9.58
N ILE A 228 9.87 4.85 9.22
CA ILE A 228 9.20 3.82 8.41
C ILE A 228 8.10 3.11 9.19
N ILE A 229 8.28 2.88 10.50
CA ILE A 229 7.19 2.35 11.35
C ILE A 229 5.98 3.29 11.32
N ASN A 230 6.19 4.61 11.35
CA ASN A 230 5.10 5.57 11.29
C ASN A 230 4.36 5.52 9.94
N GLU A 231 5.10 5.44 8.83
CA GLU A 231 4.51 5.26 7.49
C GLU A 231 3.75 3.94 7.36
N ALA A 232 4.32 2.86 7.90
CA ALA A 232 3.71 1.55 7.90
C ALA A 232 2.42 1.49 8.74
N ASN A 233 2.37 2.18 9.89
CA ASN A 233 1.14 2.30 10.67
C ASN A 233 0.04 3.04 9.90
N LYS A 234 0.39 4.11 9.16
CA LYS A 234 -0.59 4.81 8.30
C LYS A 234 -1.17 3.87 7.23
N LEU A 235 -0.33 3.02 6.63
CA LEU A 235 -0.79 2.01 5.68
C LEU A 235 -1.71 0.99 6.35
N ILE A 236 -1.35 0.51 7.54
CA ILE A 236 -2.18 -0.42 8.35
C ILE A 236 -3.54 0.21 8.66
N GLU A 237 -3.58 1.45 9.09
CA GLU A 237 -4.84 2.17 9.37
C GLU A 237 -5.73 2.26 8.13
N ILE A 238 -5.15 2.55 6.96
CA ILE A 238 -5.88 2.61 5.69
C ILE A 238 -6.49 1.24 5.34
N VAL A 239 -5.70 0.16 5.41
CA VAL A 239 -6.21 -1.17 5.04
C VAL A 239 -7.21 -1.72 6.06
N ASP A 240 -7.01 -1.44 7.36
CA ASP A 240 -7.94 -1.80 8.42
C ASP A 240 -9.28 -1.07 8.26
N TYR A 241 -9.25 0.22 7.91
CA TYR A 241 -10.46 0.99 7.59
C TYR A 241 -11.27 0.35 6.46
N TRP A 242 -10.60 -0.16 5.43
CA TRP A 242 -11.26 -0.82 4.31
C TRP A 242 -11.51 -2.33 4.52
N LYS A 243 -11.10 -2.90 5.67
CA LYS A 243 -11.11 -4.36 5.93
C LYS A 243 -10.34 -5.17 4.88
N ILE A 244 -9.27 -4.61 4.34
CA ILE A 244 -8.36 -5.29 3.42
C ILE A 244 -7.28 -6.01 4.22
N LYS A 245 -7.13 -7.31 3.95
CA LYS A 245 -5.98 -8.06 4.45
C LYS A 245 -4.80 -7.84 3.50
N LEU A 246 -3.66 -7.41 4.04
CA LEU A 246 -2.40 -7.42 3.32
C LEU A 246 -1.86 -8.85 3.22
N ASP A 247 -1.25 -9.17 2.09
CA ASP A 247 -0.53 -10.43 1.84
C ASP A 247 0.82 -10.49 2.55
N ALA A 248 1.21 -9.40 3.23
CA ALA A 248 2.49 -9.26 3.91
C ALA A 248 2.28 -9.08 5.42
N ASP A 249 3.13 -9.74 6.22
CA ASP A 249 3.09 -9.73 7.69
C ASP A 249 3.65 -8.43 8.30
N LEU A 250 3.27 -7.27 7.76
CA LEU A 250 3.83 -5.97 8.11
C LEU A 250 3.67 -5.67 9.61
N LYS A 251 2.50 -5.94 10.17
CA LYS A 251 2.20 -5.71 11.59
C LYS A 251 3.11 -6.54 12.52
N ILE A 252 3.34 -7.81 12.18
CA ILE A 252 4.22 -8.71 12.94
C ILE A 252 5.64 -8.16 12.96
N ILE A 253 6.16 -7.74 11.80
CA ILE A 253 7.52 -7.18 11.69
C ILE A 253 7.65 -5.87 12.48
N ILE A 254 6.64 -5.00 12.47
CA ILE A 254 6.65 -3.77 13.28
C ILE A 254 6.74 -4.10 14.77
N ASP A 255 5.92 -5.05 15.25
CA ASP A 255 5.89 -5.43 16.66
C ASP A 255 7.23 -6.07 17.10
N GLU A 256 7.81 -6.94 16.28
CA GLU A 256 9.15 -7.51 16.50
C GLU A 256 10.23 -6.43 16.61
N LEU A 257 10.20 -5.42 15.73
CA LEU A 257 11.20 -4.36 15.71
C LEU A 257 11.05 -3.38 16.87
N LYS A 258 9.82 -3.03 17.27
CA LYS A 258 9.56 -2.22 18.47
C LYS A 258 10.14 -2.89 19.71
N LEU A 259 9.96 -4.21 19.86
CA LEU A 259 10.56 -4.98 20.95
C LEU A 259 12.09 -4.95 20.90
N LYS A 260 12.70 -5.17 19.73
CA LYS A 260 14.16 -5.13 19.56
C LYS A 260 14.76 -3.76 19.87
N ILE A 261 14.09 -2.67 19.47
CA ILE A 261 14.54 -1.30 19.74
C ILE A 261 14.39 -0.98 21.23
N ASN A 262 13.28 -1.33 21.87
CA ASN A 262 13.06 -1.04 23.29
C ASN A 262 13.99 -1.83 24.21
N ASN A 263 14.19 -3.12 23.96
CA ASN A 263 15.11 -3.96 24.74
C ASN A 263 16.59 -3.55 24.59
N SER A 264 16.90 -2.71 23.60
CA SER A 264 18.26 -2.18 23.39
C SER A 264 18.58 -0.97 24.26
N LEU A 265 17.58 -0.36 24.93
CA LEU A 265 17.72 0.78 25.84
C LEU A 265 17.97 0.37 27.30
N GLU A 266 17.60 -0.85 27.71
CA GLU A 266 17.80 -1.32 29.08
C GLU A 266 19.22 -1.84 29.36
N LYS A 267 20.10 -1.85 28.35
CA LYS A 267 21.48 -2.38 28.44
C LYS A 267 22.57 -1.35 28.11
N LEU A 268 22.22 -0.07 27.98
CA LEU A 268 23.15 1.06 27.97
C LEU A 268 23.07 1.76 29.33
#